data_AF-A0AAQ0FF42-F1
#
_entry.id   AF-A0AAQ0FF42-F1
#
_cell.length_a   1.000
_cell.length_b   1.000
_cell.length_c   1.000
_cell.angle_alpha   90.00
_cell.angle_beta   90.00
_cell.angle_gamma   90.00
#
_symmetry.space_group_name_H-M   'P 1'
#
loop_
_entity.id
_entity.type
_entity.pdbx_description
1 polymer ?
#
loop_
_entity_poly.entity_id
_entity_poly.type
_entity_poly.pdbx_seq_one_letter_code
_entity_poly.pdbx_strand_id
1 'polypeptide(L)'
;MERTLDRASAFAATHAAVAACDPLRARALVLQLPGLNRQKDVPGIVGLLREFLPVRGVPAGWGFVEAAAAMRDIGFFLGSLKRHGHEPVDAVPGLEPVLLDLARVTGLPPRETLLHVTVWNPAAADAQRSYTGLRDEAHLLESVRISMAALEAAIGMTVELYDVPLRSPSFAEGCDELADYLHKMVESIVYAYRYISVQVFYDELRPYYEPIRVGGRSYLGPGAVEMPLFVLEHVLWGSQSDHPGYREFKETYLPYVLPAFGAIYARFAGAPSLVDRVLGEVQAGGARGEPVVAGLAALDRVFEILLRFRAPHVKLAERAYEVGRSGPTIGSGGYAPSMLGDLLTLTRAVRSRLRAALDEP
;
A
#
# COMPACT_ATOMS: atom_id res chain seq x y z
N MET A 1 21.50 -17.76 6.21
CA MET A 1 20.65 -16.64 6.68
C MET A 1 20.92 -15.32 5.98
N GLU A 2 21.88 -15.23 5.04
CA GLU A 2 22.30 -13.97 4.40
C GLU A 2 21.77 -13.80 2.95
N ARG A 3 21.06 -14.80 2.40
CA ARG A 3 20.43 -14.76 1.06
C ARG A 3 19.00 -14.19 1.06
N THR A 4 18.40 -13.97 2.22
CA THR A 4 16.95 -14.12 2.38
C THR A 4 16.09 -12.97 1.82
N LEU A 5 16.66 -11.83 1.39
CA LEU A 5 15.87 -10.70 0.86
C LEU A 5 16.56 -9.90 -0.27
N ASP A 6 17.44 -10.52 -1.06
CA ASP A 6 18.22 -9.82 -2.11
C ASP A 6 17.31 -9.10 -3.15
N ARG A 7 16.15 -9.69 -3.48
CA ARG A 7 15.20 -9.08 -4.43
C ARG A 7 14.59 -7.78 -3.90
N ALA A 8 14.44 -7.63 -2.57
CA ALA A 8 13.90 -6.41 -1.98
C ALA A 8 14.85 -5.21 -2.14
N SER A 9 16.17 -5.45 -2.23
CA SER A 9 17.17 -4.38 -2.38
C SER A 9 17.02 -3.63 -3.71
N ALA A 10 16.61 -4.31 -4.79
CA ALA A 10 16.35 -3.66 -6.07
C ALA A 10 15.15 -2.70 -5.99
N PHE A 11 14.06 -3.11 -5.33
CA PHE A 11 12.90 -2.24 -5.08
C PHE A 11 13.25 -1.07 -4.15
N ALA A 12 13.99 -1.33 -3.07
CA ALA A 12 14.45 -0.27 -2.19
C ALA A 12 15.32 0.77 -2.92
N ALA A 13 16.15 0.35 -3.88
CA ALA A 13 16.95 1.25 -4.69
C ALA A 13 16.10 2.14 -5.63
N THR A 14 15.01 1.60 -6.21
CA THR A 14 14.09 2.44 -7.02
C THR A 14 13.33 3.43 -6.16
N HIS A 15 12.94 3.05 -4.92
CA HIS A 15 12.34 3.98 -3.96
C HIS A 15 13.31 5.10 -3.57
N ALA A 16 14.58 4.74 -3.31
CA ALA A 16 15.62 5.68 -2.93
C ALA A 16 15.90 6.74 -4.01
N ALA A 17 15.77 6.38 -5.30
CA ALA A 17 15.92 7.33 -6.40
C ALA A 17 14.90 8.49 -6.31
N VAL A 18 13.64 8.20 -5.99
CA VAL A 18 12.60 9.22 -5.79
C VAL A 18 12.81 9.97 -4.47
N ALA A 19 13.17 9.26 -3.40
CA ALA A 19 13.42 9.86 -2.09
C ALA A 19 14.59 10.86 -2.09
N ALA A 20 15.62 10.62 -2.89
CA ALA A 20 16.77 11.50 -3.04
C ALA A 20 16.50 12.71 -3.98
N CYS A 21 15.43 12.66 -4.78
CA CYS A 21 15.10 13.70 -5.73
C CYS A 21 14.32 14.85 -5.07
N ASP A 22 14.77 16.09 -5.28
CA ASP A 22 14.09 17.33 -4.88
C ASP A 22 14.05 18.32 -6.06
N PRO A 23 13.22 18.06 -7.07
CA PRO A 23 13.26 18.78 -8.34
C PRO A 23 12.66 20.20 -8.22
N LEU A 24 11.86 20.44 -7.19
CA LEU A 24 11.28 21.74 -6.85
C LEU A 24 12.14 22.54 -5.85
N ARG A 25 13.23 21.96 -5.33
CA ARG A 25 14.04 22.53 -4.24
C ARG A 25 13.17 22.88 -3.02
N ALA A 26 12.18 22.04 -2.73
CA ALA A 26 11.12 22.32 -1.79
C ALA A 26 11.43 21.84 -0.37
N ARG A 27 12.54 21.12 -0.13
CA ARG A 27 12.86 20.53 1.19
C ARG A 27 12.68 21.49 2.36
N ALA A 28 13.35 22.64 2.33
CA ALA A 28 13.32 23.60 3.43
C ALA A 28 11.94 24.28 3.60
N LEU A 29 11.16 24.35 2.52
CA LEU A 29 9.81 24.90 2.55
C LEU A 29 8.85 23.89 3.17
N VAL A 30 8.84 22.64 2.70
CA VAL A 30 7.90 21.63 3.19
C VAL A 30 8.11 21.30 4.67
N LEU A 31 9.34 21.44 5.19
CA LEU A 31 9.62 21.27 6.63
C LEU A 31 8.93 22.32 7.53
N GLN A 32 8.44 23.42 6.98
CA GLN A 32 7.69 24.44 7.72
C GLN A 32 6.20 24.09 7.84
N LEU A 33 5.68 23.22 6.97
CA LEU A 33 4.27 22.87 6.89
C LEU A 33 3.67 22.35 8.22
N PRO A 34 4.35 21.48 9.01
CA PRO A 34 3.86 21.09 10.33
C PRO A 34 3.53 22.24 11.27
N GLY A 35 4.32 23.32 11.23
CA GLY A 35 4.09 24.51 12.05
C GLY A 35 2.80 25.23 11.66
N LEU A 36 2.59 25.40 10.35
CA LEU A 36 1.39 26.04 9.80
C LEU A 36 0.13 25.21 10.07
N ASN A 37 0.22 23.88 9.93
CA ASN A 37 -0.87 22.98 10.26
C ASN A 37 -1.30 23.06 11.73
N ARG A 38 -0.33 23.13 12.65
CA ARG A 38 -0.58 23.28 14.09
C ARG A 38 -1.30 24.59 14.40
N GLN A 39 -0.96 25.66 13.67
CA GLN A 39 -1.58 26.98 13.79
C GLN A 39 -2.92 27.09 13.03
N LYS A 40 -3.26 26.10 12.21
CA LYS A 40 -4.39 26.14 11.26
C LYS A 40 -4.32 27.34 10.32
N ASP A 41 -3.11 27.75 9.95
CA ASP A 41 -2.86 28.91 9.10
C ASP A 41 -3.02 28.54 7.62
N VAL A 42 -4.28 28.45 7.17
CA VAL A 42 -4.62 28.11 5.77
C VAL A 42 -4.00 29.11 4.77
N PRO A 43 -4.07 30.45 4.97
CA PRO A 43 -3.37 31.40 4.11
C PRO A 43 -1.86 31.15 4.04
N GLY A 44 -1.22 30.84 5.17
CA GLY A 44 0.19 30.46 5.22
C GLY A 44 0.50 29.18 4.44
N ILE A 45 -0.35 28.14 4.56
CA ILE A 45 -0.20 26.88 3.82
C ILE A 45 -0.27 27.14 2.30
N VAL A 46 -1.25 27.93 1.85
CA VAL A 46 -1.38 28.30 0.44
C VAL A 46 -0.20 29.13 -0.03
N GLY A 47 0.22 30.12 0.76
CA GLY A 47 1.38 30.97 0.47
C GLY A 47 2.65 30.16 0.27
N LEU A 48 2.95 29.26 1.22
CA LEU A 48 4.13 28.40 1.21
C LEU A 48 4.14 27.44 0.00
N LEU A 49 2.99 26.85 -0.37
CA LEU A 49 2.89 26.01 -1.57
C LEU A 49 3.23 26.80 -2.84
N ARG A 50 2.75 28.04 -2.93
CA ARG A 50 2.96 28.89 -4.12
C ARG A 50 4.40 29.31 -4.32
N GLU A 51 5.25 29.24 -3.29
CA GLU A 51 6.68 29.55 -3.42
C GLU A 51 7.42 28.57 -4.35
N PHE A 52 6.91 27.34 -4.50
CA PHE A 52 7.56 26.30 -5.30
C PHE A 52 6.64 25.62 -6.32
N LEU A 53 5.35 25.95 -6.37
CA LEU A 53 4.41 25.39 -7.35
C LEU A 53 4.78 25.83 -8.79
N PRO A 54 4.95 24.90 -9.76
CA PRO A 54 5.26 25.26 -11.14
C PRO A 54 4.12 26.04 -11.83
N VAL A 55 4.34 27.32 -12.11
CA VAL A 55 3.34 28.17 -12.79
C VAL A 55 3.36 28.10 -14.32
N ARG A 56 4.37 27.45 -14.90
CA ARG A 56 4.54 27.26 -16.36
C ARG A 56 4.36 25.81 -16.79
N GLY A 57 3.65 25.02 -15.99
CA GLY A 57 3.49 23.58 -16.19
C GLY A 57 4.70 22.77 -15.72
N VAL A 58 4.58 21.45 -15.84
CA VAL A 58 5.65 20.50 -15.49
C VAL A 58 6.79 20.60 -16.52
N PRO A 59 8.07 20.75 -16.10
CA PRO A 59 9.18 20.86 -17.04
C PRO A 59 9.29 19.67 -18.00
N ALA A 60 9.44 19.93 -19.30
CA ALA A 60 9.41 18.90 -20.35
C ALA A 60 10.54 17.84 -20.25
N GLY A 61 11.61 18.12 -19.51
CA GLY A 61 12.73 17.19 -19.29
C GLY A 61 12.54 16.26 -18.09
N TRP A 62 11.45 16.39 -17.33
CA TRP A 62 11.21 15.55 -16.16
C TRP A 62 10.73 14.16 -16.57
N GLY A 63 11.33 13.14 -15.95
CA GLY A 63 10.86 11.77 -16.02
C GLY A 63 9.95 11.43 -14.84
N PHE A 64 9.75 10.13 -14.64
CA PHE A 64 8.96 9.60 -13.55
C PHE A 64 9.47 10.04 -12.17
N VAL A 65 10.79 10.01 -11.95
CA VAL A 65 11.42 10.28 -10.66
C VAL A 65 11.17 11.72 -10.21
N GLU A 66 11.39 12.69 -11.09
CA GLU A 66 11.14 14.11 -10.78
C GLU A 66 9.64 14.38 -10.59
N ALA A 67 8.79 13.84 -11.46
CA ALA A 67 7.35 14.04 -11.33
C ALA A 67 6.78 13.42 -10.04
N ALA A 68 7.21 12.21 -9.65
CA ALA A 68 6.81 11.59 -8.40
C ALA A 68 7.32 12.36 -7.17
N ALA A 69 8.58 12.83 -7.20
CA ALA A 69 9.13 13.65 -6.12
C ALA A 69 8.42 15.02 -5.99
N ALA A 70 8.05 15.64 -7.11
CA ALA A 70 7.26 16.86 -7.13
C ALA A 70 5.84 16.63 -6.57
N MET A 71 5.17 15.54 -6.99
CA MET A 71 3.87 15.15 -6.45
C MET A 71 3.94 14.88 -4.95
N ARG A 72 5.00 14.26 -4.44
CA ARG A 72 5.22 14.10 -2.99
C ARG A 72 5.23 15.45 -2.29
N ASP A 73 6.06 16.38 -2.75
CA ASP A 73 6.28 17.65 -2.03
C ASP A 73 5.05 18.56 -2.08
N ILE A 74 4.33 18.61 -3.22
CA ILE A 74 3.02 19.27 -3.34
C ILE A 74 1.96 18.53 -2.51
N GLY A 75 2.02 17.19 -2.53
CA GLY A 75 1.10 16.26 -1.93
C GLY A 75 0.75 16.50 -0.47
N PHE A 76 1.77 16.78 0.35
CA PHE A 76 1.55 17.07 1.77
C PHE A 76 0.67 18.31 1.99
N PHE A 77 0.67 19.27 1.06
CA PHE A 77 -0.22 20.43 1.14
C PHE A 77 -1.68 20.09 0.79
N LEU A 78 -1.92 19.06 -0.04
CA LEU A 78 -3.26 18.66 -0.46
C LEU A 78 -4.07 18.11 0.73
N GLY A 79 -3.52 17.10 1.41
CA GLY A 79 -4.12 16.56 2.63
C GLY A 79 -4.24 17.61 3.74
N SER A 80 -3.26 18.51 3.87
CA SER A 80 -3.30 19.62 4.85
C SER A 80 -4.44 20.61 4.60
N LEU A 81 -4.62 21.09 3.37
CA LEU A 81 -5.73 21.99 3.02
C LEU A 81 -7.07 21.30 3.26
N LYS A 82 -7.19 20.03 2.86
CA LYS A 82 -8.40 19.24 3.06
C LYS A 82 -8.75 19.04 4.53
N ARG A 83 -7.75 18.76 5.37
CA ARG A 83 -7.87 18.64 6.83
C ARG A 83 -8.40 19.91 7.50
N HIS A 84 -8.21 21.07 6.89
CA HIS A 84 -8.75 22.35 7.37
C HIS A 84 -10.03 22.77 6.65
N GLY A 85 -10.67 21.86 5.89
CA GLY A 85 -11.99 22.07 5.30
C GLY A 85 -11.99 22.68 3.90
N HIS A 86 -10.84 22.72 3.22
CA HIS A 86 -10.72 23.34 1.90
C HIS A 86 -10.39 22.30 0.83
N GLU A 87 -11.10 22.32 -0.30
CA GLU A 87 -10.64 21.60 -1.50
C GLU A 87 -9.38 22.28 -2.04
N PRO A 88 -8.25 21.57 -2.22
CA PRO A 88 -6.98 22.20 -2.58
C PRO A 88 -7.04 22.95 -3.91
N VAL A 89 -7.75 22.40 -4.90
CA VAL A 89 -7.87 22.97 -6.24
C VAL A 89 -8.67 24.28 -6.26
N ASP A 90 -9.60 24.44 -5.31
CA ASP A 90 -10.38 25.68 -5.15
C ASP A 90 -9.58 26.75 -4.41
N ALA A 91 -8.73 26.34 -3.46
CA ALA A 91 -7.93 27.24 -2.64
C ALA A 91 -6.65 27.76 -3.32
N VAL A 92 -6.09 27.00 -4.28
CA VAL A 92 -4.79 27.29 -4.89
C VAL A 92 -4.94 27.45 -6.41
N PRO A 93 -5.00 28.69 -6.93
CA PRO A 93 -5.11 28.93 -8.36
C PRO A 93 -3.97 28.29 -9.15
N GLY A 94 -4.30 27.57 -10.22
CA GLY A 94 -3.33 26.91 -11.10
C GLY A 94 -2.82 25.56 -10.61
N LEU A 95 -3.27 25.06 -9.45
CA LEU A 95 -2.86 23.76 -8.92
C LEU A 95 -3.37 22.58 -9.75
N GLU A 96 -4.65 22.58 -10.12
CA GLU A 96 -5.28 21.43 -10.81
C GLU A 96 -4.58 21.01 -12.11
N PRO A 97 -4.21 21.93 -13.04
CA PRO A 97 -3.43 21.56 -14.22
C PRO A 97 -2.09 20.88 -13.89
N VAL A 98 -1.39 21.35 -12.85
CA VAL A 98 -0.11 20.75 -12.40
C VAL A 98 -0.33 19.33 -11.90
N LEU A 99 -1.38 19.11 -11.09
CA LEU A 99 -1.70 17.77 -10.57
C LEU A 99 -2.05 16.78 -11.69
N LEU A 100 -2.81 17.22 -12.69
CA LEU A 100 -3.17 16.41 -13.85
C LEU A 100 -1.96 16.10 -14.74
N ASP A 101 -1.04 17.05 -14.91
CA ASP A 101 0.21 16.81 -15.64
C ASP A 101 1.13 15.82 -14.92
N LEU A 102 1.26 15.95 -13.60
CA LEU A 102 2.05 15.00 -12.79
C LEU A 102 1.43 13.60 -12.82
N ALA A 103 0.10 13.49 -12.75
CA ALA A 103 -0.61 12.22 -12.93
C ALA A 103 -0.33 11.60 -14.30
N ARG A 104 -0.36 12.42 -15.37
CA ARG A 104 -0.05 11.97 -16.72
C ARG A 104 1.38 11.43 -16.86
N VAL A 105 2.37 12.09 -16.24
CA VAL A 105 3.78 11.66 -16.32
C VAL A 105 4.04 10.39 -15.51
N THR A 106 3.41 10.26 -14.34
CA THR A 106 3.63 9.13 -13.43
C THR A 106 2.74 7.93 -13.70
N GLY A 107 1.60 8.11 -14.37
CA GLY A 107 0.56 7.09 -14.50
C GLY A 107 -0.19 6.81 -13.19
N LEU A 108 -0.08 7.70 -12.20
CA LEU A 108 -0.68 7.60 -10.86
C LEU A 108 -1.78 8.67 -10.67
N PRO A 109 -2.59 8.59 -9.59
CA PRO A 109 -3.63 9.57 -9.31
C PRO A 109 -3.08 11.01 -9.20
N PRO A 110 -3.90 12.05 -9.50
CA PRO A 110 -3.49 13.46 -9.43
C PRO A 110 -3.46 14.00 -8.00
N ARG A 111 -2.85 13.24 -7.09
CA ARG A 111 -2.59 13.58 -5.70
C ARG A 111 -1.52 12.66 -5.10
N GLU A 112 -1.12 12.91 -3.87
CA GLU A 112 -0.24 12.01 -3.12
C GLU A 112 -0.92 10.69 -2.76
N THR A 113 -0.11 9.63 -2.80
CA THR A 113 -0.48 8.27 -2.39
C THR A 113 0.48 7.80 -1.29
N LEU A 114 0.23 6.59 -0.77
CA LEU A 114 1.08 5.93 0.20
C LEU A 114 2.55 5.89 -0.24
N LEU A 115 2.83 5.61 -1.51
CA LEU A 115 4.19 5.57 -2.06
C LEU A 115 4.93 6.89 -1.84
N HIS A 116 4.26 7.99 -2.18
CA HIS A 116 4.78 9.35 -2.07
C HIS A 116 5.16 9.69 -0.63
N VAL A 117 4.26 9.40 0.33
CA VAL A 117 4.44 9.83 1.72
C VAL A 117 5.33 8.89 2.54
N THR A 118 5.57 7.65 2.07
CA THR A 118 6.37 6.64 2.79
C THR A 118 7.74 6.39 2.15
N VAL A 119 7.82 5.47 1.18
CA VAL A 119 9.08 4.97 0.61
C VAL A 119 9.75 5.96 -0.33
N TRP A 120 8.98 6.85 -0.96
CA TRP A 120 9.52 7.95 -1.77
C TRP A 120 9.77 9.22 -0.96
N ASN A 121 9.52 9.19 0.35
CA ASN A 121 9.79 10.28 1.27
C ASN A 121 11.11 10.00 2.01
N PRO A 122 12.13 10.89 1.92
CA PRO A 122 13.39 10.68 2.59
C PRO A 122 13.22 10.49 4.11
N ALA A 123 14.01 9.61 4.71
CA ALA A 123 13.87 9.25 6.13
C ALA A 123 14.69 10.14 7.09
N ALA A 124 15.65 10.92 6.57
CA ALA A 124 16.48 11.79 7.40
C ALA A 124 15.63 12.90 8.05
N ALA A 125 15.90 13.21 9.32
CA ALA A 125 15.10 14.16 10.10
C ALA A 125 15.05 15.57 9.50
N ASP A 126 16.10 16.00 8.80
CA ASP A 126 16.21 17.28 8.11
C ASP A 126 15.70 17.23 6.65
N ALA A 127 15.00 16.16 6.29
CA ALA A 127 14.47 15.96 4.94
C ALA A 127 13.08 15.33 4.90
N GLN A 128 12.65 14.57 5.91
CA GLN A 128 11.38 13.86 5.91
C GLN A 128 10.21 14.84 5.88
N ARG A 129 9.39 14.76 4.82
CA ARG A 129 8.14 15.51 4.71
C ARG A 129 7.11 14.91 5.66
N SER A 130 6.27 15.76 6.26
CA SER A 130 5.30 15.34 7.26
C SER A 130 4.14 16.34 7.32
N TYR A 131 2.93 15.85 7.58
CA TYR A 131 1.77 16.70 7.82
C TYR A 131 1.87 17.40 9.19
N THR A 132 2.30 16.67 10.23
CA THR A 132 2.17 17.10 11.64
C THR A 132 3.51 17.31 12.36
N GLY A 133 4.58 16.71 11.87
CA GLY A 133 5.87 16.60 12.55
C GLY A 133 5.83 15.76 13.83
N LEU A 134 4.73 15.04 14.09
CA LEU A 134 4.57 14.20 15.27
C LEU A 134 5.39 12.91 15.14
N ARG A 135 5.84 12.41 16.29
CA ARG A 135 6.57 11.15 16.37
C ARG A 135 5.73 9.96 15.90
N ASP A 136 4.44 9.94 16.24
CA ASP A 136 3.49 8.91 15.80
C ASP A 136 3.36 8.86 14.27
N GLU A 137 3.41 10.02 13.58
CA GLU A 137 3.40 10.04 12.11
C GLU A 137 4.69 9.43 11.57
N ALA A 138 5.86 9.78 12.13
CA ALA A 138 7.12 9.15 11.72
C ALA A 138 7.10 7.62 11.91
N HIS A 139 6.52 7.13 13.01
CA HIS A 139 6.34 5.70 13.23
C HIS A 139 5.33 5.06 12.27
N LEU A 140 4.28 5.78 11.88
CA LEU A 140 3.33 5.32 10.86
C LEU A 140 4.03 5.15 9.49
N LEU A 141 4.82 6.14 9.07
CA LEU A 141 5.58 6.04 7.83
C LEU A 141 6.59 4.88 7.87
N GLU A 142 7.30 4.73 8.99
CA GLU A 142 8.25 3.64 9.19
C GLU A 142 7.59 2.26 9.13
N SER A 143 6.40 2.11 9.72
CA SER A 143 5.69 0.83 9.70
C SER A 143 5.46 0.30 8.27
N VAL A 144 5.30 1.18 7.29
CA VAL A 144 5.12 0.81 5.88
C VAL A 144 6.46 0.56 5.19
N ARG A 145 7.49 1.36 5.50
CA ARG A 145 8.85 1.19 4.95
C ARG A 145 9.45 -0.18 5.28
N ILE A 146 9.12 -0.74 6.45
CA ILE A 146 9.54 -2.09 6.88
C ILE A 146 9.17 -3.17 5.86
N SER A 147 8.02 -3.05 5.17
CA SER A 147 7.47 -4.15 4.37
C SER A 147 7.24 -3.84 2.89
N MET A 148 7.21 -2.59 2.45
CA MET A 148 6.85 -2.27 1.07
C MET A 148 7.74 -2.97 0.04
N ALA A 149 9.07 -2.82 0.10
CA ALA A 149 9.99 -3.45 -0.86
C ALA A 149 9.93 -4.98 -0.81
N ALA A 150 9.72 -5.56 0.37
CA ALA A 150 9.54 -7.00 0.52
C ALA A 150 8.22 -7.49 -0.07
N LEU A 151 7.14 -6.71 0.06
CA LEU A 151 5.84 -6.99 -0.56
C LEU A 151 5.93 -6.94 -2.09
N GLU A 152 6.65 -5.98 -2.65
CA GLU A 152 6.86 -5.89 -4.11
C GLU A 152 7.65 -7.10 -4.63
N ALA A 153 8.68 -7.54 -3.90
CA ALA A 153 9.38 -8.79 -4.21
C ALA A 153 8.45 -10.03 -4.09
N ALA A 154 7.63 -10.09 -3.05
CA ALA A 154 6.65 -11.16 -2.86
C ALA A 154 5.63 -11.24 -4.01
N ILE A 155 5.22 -10.12 -4.60
CA ILE A 155 4.36 -10.11 -5.79
C ILE A 155 5.08 -10.76 -6.97
N GLY A 156 6.32 -10.35 -7.25
CA GLY A 156 7.12 -10.93 -8.34
C GLY A 156 7.26 -12.44 -8.19
N MET A 157 7.57 -12.91 -6.98
CA MET A 157 7.68 -14.34 -6.71
C MET A 157 6.35 -15.08 -6.76
N THR A 158 5.24 -14.45 -6.37
CA THR A 158 3.91 -15.08 -6.49
C THR A 158 3.56 -15.31 -7.97
N VAL A 159 3.95 -14.38 -8.85
CA VAL A 159 3.81 -14.53 -10.31
C VAL A 159 4.71 -15.63 -10.85
N GLU A 160 5.97 -15.72 -10.40
CA GLU A 160 6.88 -16.80 -10.78
C GLU A 160 6.36 -18.17 -10.32
N LEU A 161 5.91 -18.27 -9.06
CA LEU A 161 5.41 -19.49 -8.44
C LEU A 161 4.13 -20.01 -9.10
N TYR A 162 3.33 -19.14 -9.73
CA TYR A 162 2.13 -19.52 -10.47
C TYR A 162 2.42 -20.55 -11.56
N ASP A 163 3.55 -20.41 -12.25
CA ASP A 163 3.97 -21.26 -13.37
C ASP A 163 4.76 -22.50 -12.92
N VAL A 164 5.02 -22.66 -11.61
CA VAL A 164 5.78 -23.81 -11.06
C VAL A 164 4.82 -24.99 -10.78
N PRO A 165 5.04 -26.17 -11.39
CA PRO A 165 4.21 -27.35 -11.12
C PRO A 165 4.30 -27.80 -9.66
N LEU A 166 3.18 -28.21 -9.05
CA LEU A 166 3.15 -28.66 -7.64
C LEU A 166 4.04 -29.88 -7.40
N ARG A 167 4.25 -30.70 -8.43
CA ARG A 167 5.13 -31.88 -8.37
C ARG A 167 6.61 -31.55 -8.38
N SER A 168 6.98 -30.29 -8.62
CA SER A 168 8.37 -29.85 -8.56
C SER A 168 8.76 -29.51 -7.12
N PRO A 169 9.91 -29.99 -6.60
CA PRO A 169 10.44 -29.55 -5.30
C PRO A 169 10.56 -28.02 -5.19
N SER A 170 10.83 -27.34 -6.32
CA SER A 170 10.93 -25.88 -6.38
C SER A 170 9.64 -25.15 -6.02
N PHE A 171 8.49 -25.82 -6.06
CA PHE A 171 7.23 -25.22 -5.60
C PHE A 171 7.26 -24.99 -4.09
N ALA A 172 7.72 -25.98 -3.31
CA ALA A 172 7.85 -25.85 -1.86
C ALA A 172 8.91 -24.80 -1.50
N GLU A 173 10.05 -24.81 -2.18
CA GLU A 173 11.13 -23.82 -2.00
C GLU A 173 10.64 -22.39 -2.28
N GLY A 174 9.89 -22.18 -3.38
CA GLY A 174 9.33 -20.87 -3.72
C GLY A 174 8.25 -20.40 -2.75
N CYS A 175 7.43 -21.32 -2.21
CA CYS A 175 6.49 -21.01 -1.12
C CYS A 175 7.20 -20.57 0.16
N ASP A 176 8.29 -21.24 0.53
CA ASP A 176 9.07 -20.89 1.72
C ASP A 176 9.79 -19.55 1.54
N GLU A 177 10.33 -19.26 0.35
CA GLU A 177 10.87 -17.93 0.04
C GLU A 177 9.76 -16.86 0.11
N LEU A 178 8.57 -17.12 -0.45
CA LEU A 178 7.42 -16.22 -0.40
C LEU A 178 6.99 -15.90 1.03
N ALA A 179 6.97 -16.92 1.88
CA ALA A 179 6.71 -16.79 3.30
C ALA A 179 7.71 -15.83 3.99
N ASP A 180 8.99 -15.91 3.67
CA ASP A 180 10.02 -15.03 4.24
C ASP A 180 9.81 -13.55 3.89
N TYR A 181 9.48 -13.21 2.64
CA TYR A 181 9.14 -11.83 2.28
C TYR A 181 7.86 -11.34 2.94
N LEU A 182 6.81 -12.17 2.98
CA LEU A 182 5.53 -11.81 3.60
C LEU A 182 5.64 -11.64 5.13
N HIS A 183 6.65 -12.23 5.77
CA HIS A 183 6.91 -12.03 7.18
C HIS A 183 7.11 -10.54 7.53
N LYS A 184 7.63 -9.73 6.61
CA LYS A 184 7.76 -8.28 6.81
C LYS A 184 6.43 -7.57 7.06
N MET A 185 5.31 -8.06 6.50
CA MET A 185 3.99 -7.52 6.82
C MET A 185 3.64 -7.73 8.30
N VAL A 186 4.04 -8.87 8.87
CA VAL A 186 3.87 -9.16 10.31
C VAL A 186 4.75 -8.23 11.16
N GLU A 187 6.01 -8.03 10.77
CA GLU A 187 6.89 -7.08 11.46
C GLU A 187 6.31 -5.65 11.45
N SER A 188 5.78 -5.21 10.30
CA SER A 188 5.12 -3.91 10.15
C SER A 188 3.96 -3.72 11.14
N ILE A 189 3.07 -4.71 11.27
CA ILE A 189 1.92 -4.58 12.16
C ILE A 189 2.35 -4.64 13.63
N VAL A 190 3.34 -5.47 13.98
CA VAL A 190 3.93 -5.50 15.33
C VAL A 190 4.56 -4.15 15.68
N TYR A 191 5.28 -3.53 14.74
CA TYR A 191 5.86 -2.20 14.93
C TYR A 191 4.78 -1.15 15.17
N ALA A 192 3.75 -1.11 14.31
CA ALA A 192 2.65 -0.16 14.44
C ALA A 192 1.95 -0.27 15.80
N TYR A 193 1.65 -1.50 16.25
CA TYR A 193 1.07 -1.76 17.57
C TYR A 193 1.88 -1.21 18.73
N ARG A 194 3.22 -1.24 18.60
CA ARG A 194 4.13 -0.90 19.68
C ARG A 194 4.39 0.60 19.78
N TYR A 195 4.42 1.30 18.65
CA TYR A 195 4.95 2.65 18.58
C TYR A 195 3.94 3.73 18.19
N ILE A 196 2.74 3.37 17.74
CA ILE A 196 1.71 4.32 17.32
C ILE A 196 0.59 4.35 18.36
N SER A 197 0.33 5.53 18.92
CA SER A 197 -0.83 5.75 19.77
C SER A 197 -2.10 5.76 18.92
N VAL A 198 -3.05 4.89 19.25
CA VAL A 198 -4.37 4.84 18.58
C VAL A 198 -5.14 6.16 18.72
N GLN A 199 -4.98 6.88 19.84
CA GLN A 199 -5.60 8.19 20.05
C GLN A 199 -4.98 9.24 19.12
N VAL A 200 -3.64 9.32 19.08
CA VAL A 200 -2.94 10.29 18.22
C VAL A 200 -3.23 9.99 16.75
N PHE A 201 -3.24 8.72 16.36
CA PHE A 201 -3.63 8.33 15.00
C PHE A 201 -5.01 8.86 14.64
N TYR A 202 -6.02 8.62 15.50
CA TYR A 202 -7.39 8.99 15.19
C TYR A 202 -7.61 10.51 15.19
N ASP A 203 -7.12 11.21 16.20
CA ASP A 203 -7.40 12.64 16.38
C ASP A 203 -6.49 13.54 15.53
N GLU A 204 -5.21 13.17 15.40
CA GLU A 204 -4.18 14.04 14.84
C GLU A 204 -3.71 13.62 13.44
N LEU A 205 -3.77 12.34 13.07
CA LEU A 205 -3.24 11.87 11.78
C LEU A 205 -4.35 11.60 10.74
N ARG A 206 -5.36 10.82 11.11
CA ARG A 206 -6.47 10.41 10.23
C ARG A 206 -7.16 11.58 9.50
N PRO A 207 -7.33 12.79 10.08
CA PRO A 207 -7.94 13.92 9.37
C PRO A 207 -7.17 14.42 8.13
N TYR A 208 -5.87 14.11 8.01
CA TYR A 208 -5.07 14.49 6.83
C TYR A 208 -5.26 13.58 5.61
N TYR A 209 -5.97 12.46 5.80
CA TYR A 209 -6.12 11.43 4.77
C TYR A 209 -7.53 11.41 4.17
N GLU A 210 -8.23 12.54 4.25
CA GLU A 210 -9.53 12.72 3.62
C GLU A 210 -9.41 12.76 2.08
N PRO A 211 -10.46 12.35 1.34
CA PRO A 211 -10.47 12.43 -0.10
C PRO A 211 -10.52 13.90 -0.57
N ILE A 212 -9.91 14.17 -1.72
CA ILE A 212 -9.97 15.48 -2.41
C ILE A 212 -10.59 15.31 -3.79
N ARG A 213 -11.05 16.42 -4.37
CA ARG A 213 -11.60 16.44 -5.74
C ARG A 213 -10.60 17.03 -6.73
N VAL A 214 -10.33 16.31 -7.82
CA VAL A 214 -9.49 16.77 -8.94
C VAL A 214 -10.09 16.25 -10.25
N GLY A 215 -10.15 17.07 -11.30
CA GLY A 215 -10.72 16.71 -12.59
C GLY A 215 -12.18 16.21 -12.48
N GLY A 216 -12.95 16.76 -11.54
CA GLY A 216 -14.33 16.36 -11.27
C GLY A 216 -14.52 15.02 -10.55
N ARG A 217 -13.44 14.31 -10.19
CA ARG A 217 -13.47 12.99 -9.52
C ARG A 217 -12.93 13.07 -8.10
N SER A 218 -13.41 12.20 -7.22
CA SER A 218 -12.90 12.05 -5.86
C SER A 218 -11.72 11.09 -5.83
N TYR A 219 -10.64 11.46 -5.16
CA TYR A 219 -9.46 10.62 -4.95
C TYR A 219 -9.17 10.47 -3.45
N LEU A 220 -9.06 9.23 -2.99
CA LEU A 220 -8.80 8.84 -1.59
C LEU A 220 -7.47 9.42 -1.09
N GLY A 221 -7.39 9.69 0.20
CA GLY A 221 -6.12 10.07 0.83
C GLY A 221 -5.23 8.86 1.11
N PRO A 222 -3.93 9.09 1.35
CA PRO A 222 -2.97 8.01 1.49
C PRO A 222 -3.33 7.09 2.67
N GLY A 223 -3.07 5.80 2.50
CA GLY A 223 -3.25 4.81 3.56
C GLY A 223 -2.60 3.48 3.20
N ALA A 224 -2.20 2.71 4.23
CA ALA A 224 -1.57 1.40 4.04
C ALA A 224 -2.44 0.39 3.27
N VAL A 225 -3.73 0.66 3.12
CA VAL A 225 -4.64 -0.11 2.26
C VAL A 225 -4.28 -0.03 0.77
N GLU A 226 -3.54 1.00 0.34
CA GLU A 226 -3.02 1.14 -1.02
C GLU A 226 -1.81 0.23 -1.30
N MET A 227 -1.26 -0.45 -0.28
CA MET A 227 -0.22 -1.45 -0.50
C MET A 227 -0.72 -2.53 -1.45
N PRO A 228 0.08 -2.99 -2.43
CA PRO A 228 -0.36 -3.92 -3.46
C PRO A 228 -0.53 -5.38 -2.97
N LEU A 229 -0.78 -5.59 -1.68
CA LEU A 229 -1.07 -6.91 -1.10
C LEU A 229 -2.31 -7.53 -1.75
N PHE A 230 -3.30 -6.70 -2.08
CA PHE A 230 -4.50 -7.19 -2.78
C PHE A 230 -4.19 -7.68 -4.20
N VAL A 231 -3.13 -7.18 -4.85
CA VAL A 231 -2.65 -7.69 -6.15
C VAL A 231 -1.96 -9.03 -5.97
N LEU A 232 -1.10 -9.17 -4.95
CA LEU A 232 -0.49 -10.45 -4.59
C LEU A 232 -1.58 -11.51 -4.36
N GLU A 233 -2.56 -11.18 -3.53
CA GLU A 233 -3.65 -12.09 -3.16
C GLU A 233 -4.60 -12.36 -4.31
N HIS A 234 -4.76 -11.43 -5.25
CA HIS A 234 -5.48 -11.65 -6.49
C HIS A 234 -4.85 -12.81 -7.28
N VAL A 235 -3.53 -12.81 -7.46
CA VAL A 235 -2.81 -13.91 -8.14
C VAL A 235 -2.85 -15.18 -7.30
N LEU A 236 -2.65 -15.07 -5.99
CA LEU A 236 -2.55 -16.21 -5.08
C LEU A 236 -3.86 -16.99 -4.94
N TRP A 237 -4.98 -16.32 -4.69
CA TRP A 237 -6.26 -16.99 -4.40
C TRP A 237 -7.52 -16.24 -4.88
N GLY A 238 -7.42 -14.94 -5.15
CA GLY A 238 -8.55 -14.03 -5.25
C GLY A 238 -9.01 -13.69 -6.67
N SER A 239 -8.44 -14.29 -7.71
CA SER A 239 -8.70 -13.93 -9.11
C SER A 239 -10.11 -14.26 -9.58
N GLN A 240 -10.65 -15.41 -9.16
CA GLN A 240 -11.99 -15.90 -9.50
C GLN A 240 -13.00 -15.77 -8.37
N SER A 241 -12.68 -15.03 -7.30
CA SER A 241 -13.64 -14.80 -6.21
C SER A 241 -14.89 -14.08 -6.74
N ASP A 242 -16.05 -14.61 -6.36
CA ASP A 242 -17.38 -14.07 -6.65
C ASP A 242 -17.88 -13.11 -5.55
N HIS A 243 -17.14 -12.97 -4.45
CA HIS A 243 -17.51 -12.11 -3.33
C HIS A 243 -17.52 -10.63 -3.77
N PRO A 244 -18.70 -9.98 -3.86
CA PRO A 244 -18.83 -8.67 -4.51
C PRO A 244 -18.03 -7.58 -3.78
N GLY A 245 -18.08 -7.54 -2.45
CA GLY A 245 -17.33 -6.55 -1.67
C GLY A 245 -15.81 -6.70 -1.79
N TYR A 246 -15.31 -7.92 -2.07
CA TYR A 246 -13.86 -8.13 -2.26
C TYR A 246 -13.43 -7.69 -3.66
N ARG A 247 -14.29 -7.87 -4.67
CA ARG A 247 -14.06 -7.35 -6.03
C ARG A 247 -14.02 -5.83 -6.02
N GLU A 248 -15.04 -5.19 -5.44
CA GLU A 248 -15.13 -3.74 -5.31
C GLU A 248 -13.93 -3.16 -4.55
N PHE A 249 -13.53 -3.81 -3.46
CA PHE A 249 -12.31 -3.46 -2.71
C PHE A 249 -11.08 -3.38 -3.61
N LYS A 250 -10.77 -4.45 -4.36
CA LYS A 250 -9.59 -4.49 -5.25
C LYS A 250 -9.67 -3.42 -6.33
N GLU A 251 -10.82 -3.26 -6.96
CA GLU A 251 -11.03 -2.29 -8.06
C GLU A 251 -10.92 -0.84 -7.57
N THR A 252 -11.31 -0.58 -6.31
CA THR A 252 -11.20 0.74 -5.68
C THR A 252 -9.75 1.18 -5.50
N TYR A 253 -8.85 0.27 -5.12
CA TYR A 253 -7.44 0.58 -4.87
C TYR A 253 -6.51 0.37 -6.07
N LEU A 254 -6.98 -0.30 -7.13
CA LEU A 254 -6.19 -0.54 -8.33
C LEU A 254 -5.59 0.74 -8.95
N PRO A 255 -6.26 1.92 -8.95
CA PRO A 255 -5.66 3.15 -9.45
C PRO A 255 -4.48 3.69 -8.62
N TYR A 256 -4.29 3.23 -7.38
CA TYR A 256 -3.32 3.79 -6.42
C TYR A 256 -2.01 2.99 -6.33
N VAL A 257 -1.94 1.82 -6.99
CA VAL A 257 -0.71 1.02 -7.09
C VAL A 257 0.10 1.40 -8.33
N LEU A 258 1.38 1.01 -8.38
CA LEU A 258 2.20 1.22 -9.56
C LEU A 258 1.57 0.58 -10.83
N PRO A 259 1.72 1.20 -12.02
CA PRO A 259 1.16 0.67 -13.26
C PRO A 259 1.55 -0.80 -13.54
N ALA A 260 2.76 -1.22 -13.16
CA ALA A 260 3.20 -2.61 -13.29
C ALA A 260 2.34 -3.59 -12.48
N PHE A 261 1.91 -3.22 -11.27
CA PHE A 261 1.00 -4.05 -10.46
C PHE A 261 -0.42 -4.04 -11.02
N GLY A 262 -0.86 -2.92 -11.62
CA GLY A 262 -2.09 -2.86 -12.39
C GLY A 262 -2.10 -3.84 -13.58
N ALA A 263 -0.98 -3.94 -14.30
CA ALA A 263 -0.82 -4.90 -15.40
C ALA A 263 -0.81 -6.36 -14.91
N ILE A 264 -0.20 -6.65 -13.75
CA ILE A 264 -0.26 -7.98 -13.12
C ILE A 264 -1.71 -8.32 -12.76
N TYR A 265 -2.44 -7.41 -12.11
CA TYR A 265 -3.85 -7.62 -11.80
C TYR A 265 -4.66 -7.97 -13.06
N ALA A 266 -4.50 -7.18 -14.13
CA ALA A 266 -5.21 -7.42 -15.39
C ALA A 266 -4.83 -8.76 -16.05
N ARG A 267 -3.56 -9.18 -15.98
CA ARG A 267 -3.09 -10.47 -16.54
C ARG A 267 -3.79 -11.68 -15.91
N PHE A 268 -4.09 -11.62 -14.61
CA PHE A 268 -4.67 -12.75 -13.86
C PHE A 268 -6.19 -12.62 -13.67
N ALA A 269 -6.81 -11.52 -14.11
CA ALA A 269 -8.25 -11.33 -14.02
C ALA A 269 -9.00 -12.40 -14.83
N GLY A 270 -9.91 -13.13 -14.17
CA GLY A 270 -10.71 -14.20 -14.78
C GLY A 270 -10.00 -15.54 -14.96
N ALA A 271 -8.68 -15.61 -14.78
CA ALA A 271 -7.92 -16.86 -14.78
C ALA A 271 -7.97 -17.56 -13.41
N PRO A 272 -7.88 -18.91 -13.34
CA PRO A 272 -7.74 -19.61 -12.07
C PRO A 272 -6.58 -19.07 -11.24
N SER A 273 -6.80 -18.91 -9.94
CA SER A 273 -5.75 -18.45 -9.02
C SER A 273 -4.67 -19.53 -8.83
N LEU A 274 -3.54 -19.17 -8.22
CA LEU A 274 -2.49 -20.13 -7.88
C LEU A 274 -3.06 -21.29 -7.04
N VAL A 275 -3.86 -20.99 -6.02
CA VAL A 275 -4.51 -22.01 -5.18
C VAL A 275 -5.47 -22.87 -6.00
N ASP A 276 -6.29 -22.30 -6.88
CA ASP A 276 -7.23 -23.09 -7.67
C ASP A 276 -6.51 -24.03 -8.65
N ARG A 277 -5.42 -23.55 -9.28
CA ARG A 277 -4.54 -24.38 -10.12
C ARG A 277 -3.94 -25.55 -9.31
N VAL A 278 -3.35 -25.24 -8.15
CA VAL A 278 -2.74 -26.24 -7.25
C VAL A 278 -3.75 -27.31 -6.84
N LEU A 279 -4.95 -26.90 -6.41
CA LEU A 279 -6.01 -27.83 -6.02
C LEU A 279 -6.50 -28.67 -7.21
N GLY A 280 -6.56 -28.08 -8.40
CA GLY A 280 -6.83 -28.81 -9.64
C GLY A 280 -5.77 -29.89 -9.95
N GLU A 281 -4.48 -29.60 -9.75
CA GLU A 281 -3.40 -30.58 -9.92
C GLU A 281 -3.47 -31.72 -8.90
N VAL A 282 -3.88 -31.43 -7.66
CA VAL A 282 -4.11 -32.46 -6.63
C VAL A 282 -5.26 -33.36 -7.05
N GLN A 283 -6.38 -32.80 -7.51
CA GLN A 283 -7.57 -33.58 -7.92
C GLN A 283 -7.33 -34.41 -9.19
N ALA A 284 -6.56 -33.89 -10.15
CA ALA A 284 -6.21 -34.60 -11.37
C ALA A 284 -5.08 -35.63 -11.16
N GLY A 285 -4.32 -35.51 -10.08
CA GLY A 285 -3.23 -36.40 -9.72
C GLY A 285 -3.72 -37.70 -9.09
N GLY A 286 -3.02 -38.81 -9.39
CA GLY A 286 -3.14 -40.06 -8.64
C GLY A 286 -2.42 -39.99 -7.27
N ALA A 287 -1.84 -41.10 -6.82
CA ALA A 287 -1.15 -41.19 -5.53
C ALA A 287 -0.18 -40.02 -5.28
N ARG A 288 -0.25 -39.45 -4.08
CA ARG A 288 0.48 -38.24 -3.68
C ARG A 288 1.93 -38.59 -3.36
N GLY A 289 2.86 -38.02 -4.15
CA GLY A 289 4.29 -38.10 -3.87
C GLY A 289 4.73 -37.05 -2.84
N GLU A 290 5.91 -37.26 -2.26
CA GLU A 290 6.53 -36.34 -1.29
C GLU A 290 6.54 -34.86 -1.75
N PRO A 291 6.86 -34.50 -3.02
CA PRO A 291 6.85 -33.10 -3.46
C PRO A 291 5.48 -32.42 -3.36
N VAL A 292 4.39 -33.17 -3.60
CA VAL A 292 3.02 -32.64 -3.54
C VAL A 292 2.66 -32.29 -2.09
N VAL A 293 2.97 -33.19 -1.15
CA VAL A 293 2.73 -32.97 0.29
C VAL A 293 3.56 -31.81 0.80
N ALA A 294 4.85 -31.75 0.43
CA ALA A 294 5.73 -30.65 0.80
C ALA A 294 5.24 -29.31 0.25
N GLY A 295 4.83 -29.27 -1.02
CA GLY A 295 4.31 -28.06 -1.69
C GLY A 295 3.04 -27.53 -1.05
N LEU A 296 2.07 -28.41 -0.75
CA LEU A 296 0.83 -28.03 -0.06
C LEU A 296 1.12 -27.53 1.37
N ALA A 297 2.01 -28.19 2.10
CA ALA A 297 2.40 -27.77 3.45
C ALA A 297 3.11 -26.41 3.45
N ALA A 298 3.96 -26.14 2.46
CA ALA A 298 4.62 -24.85 2.28
C ALA A 298 3.61 -23.74 1.91
N LEU A 299 2.63 -24.05 1.05
CA LEU A 299 1.56 -23.10 0.71
C LEU A 299 0.67 -22.80 1.92
N ASP A 300 0.36 -23.77 2.79
CA ASP A 300 -0.37 -23.52 4.05
C ASP A 300 0.39 -22.54 4.96
N ARG A 301 1.73 -22.63 5.03
CA ARG A 301 2.57 -21.67 5.79
C ARG A 301 2.45 -20.24 5.25
N VAL A 302 2.36 -20.06 3.93
CA VAL A 302 2.11 -18.72 3.32
C VAL A 302 0.80 -18.14 3.85
N PHE A 303 -0.28 -18.92 3.87
CA PHE A 303 -1.57 -18.49 4.42
C PHE A 303 -1.53 -18.25 5.93
N GLU A 304 -0.73 -19.03 6.66
CA GLU A 304 -0.51 -18.77 8.08
C GLU A 304 0.08 -17.39 8.33
N ILE A 305 1.08 -16.98 7.54
CA ILE A 305 1.71 -15.66 7.65
C ILE A 305 0.73 -14.54 7.28
N LEU A 306 -0.05 -14.71 6.21
CA LEU A 306 -1.12 -13.76 5.85
C LEU A 306 -2.12 -13.57 7.00
N LEU A 307 -2.50 -14.65 7.69
CA LEU A 307 -3.38 -14.58 8.86
C LEU A 307 -2.71 -13.95 10.08
N ARG A 308 -1.40 -14.20 10.30
CA ARG A 308 -0.59 -13.55 11.35
C ARG A 308 -0.42 -12.05 11.13
N PHE A 309 -0.53 -11.56 9.90
CA PHE A 309 -0.66 -10.14 9.60
C PHE A 309 -2.10 -9.63 9.78
N ARG A 310 -3.06 -10.29 9.12
CA ARG A 310 -4.43 -9.78 8.96
C ARG A 310 -5.23 -9.76 10.26
N ALA A 311 -5.10 -10.78 11.11
CA ALA A 311 -5.87 -10.84 12.36
C ALA A 311 -5.44 -9.74 13.36
N PRO A 312 -4.14 -9.50 13.62
CA PRO A 312 -3.72 -8.33 14.38
C PRO A 312 -4.11 -7.01 13.72
N HIS A 313 -4.01 -6.90 12.39
CA HIS A 313 -4.42 -5.67 11.69
C HIS A 313 -5.89 -5.32 11.89
N VAL A 314 -6.80 -6.29 11.83
CA VAL A 314 -8.23 -6.09 12.17
C VAL A 314 -8.36 -5.52 13.59
N LYS A 315 -7.67 -6.11 14.56
CA LYS A 315 -7.73 -5.68 15.95
C LYS A 315 -7.15 -4.27 16.15
N LEU A 316 -6.14 -3.87 15.37
CA LEU A 316 -5.55 -2.53 15.44
C LEU A 316 -6.55 -1.50 14.93
N ALA A 317 -7.17 -1.79 13.78
CA ALA A 317 -8.19 -0.93 13.18
C ALA A 317 -9.41 -0.79 14.11
N GLU A 318 -9.94 -1.89 14.66
CA GLU A 318 -11.02 -1.87 15.64
C GLU A 318 -10.70 -0.94 16.83
N ARG A 319 -9.51 -1.08 17.42
CA ARG A 319 -9.08 -0.23 18.55
C ARG A 319 -8.98 1.25 18.19
N ALA A 320 -8.47 1.57 17.00
CA ALA A 320 -8.37 2.96 16.55
C ALA A 320 -9.75 3.60 16.36
N TYR A 321 -10.71 2.86 15.80
CA TYR A 321 -12.06 3.37 15.56
C TYR A 321 -12.97 3.32 16.79
N GLU A 322 -12.68 2.47 17.79
CA GLU A 322 -13.35 2.49 19.09
C GLU A 322 -13.06 3.76 19.90
N VAL A 323 -11.86 4.33 19.75
CA VAL A 323 -11.49 5.62 20.34
C VAL A 323 -12.29 6.76 19.69
N GLY A 324 -12.54 6.61 18.40
CA GLY A 324 -13.15 7.61 17.53
C GLY A 324 -14.67 7.71 17.51
N ARG A 325 -15.38 7.27 18.56
CA ARG A 325 -16.86 7.09 18.57
C ARG A 325 -17.70 8.32 18.15
N SER A 326 -17.13 9.52 18.09
CA SER A 326 -17.76 10.76 17.64
C SER A 326 -17.30 11.25 16.24
N GLY A 327 -16.38 10.55 15.58
CA GLY A 327 -15.78 10.93 14.29
C GLY A 327 -16.19 10.03 13.12
N PRO A 328 -15.49 10.13 11.97
CA PRO A 328 -15.81 9.35 10.77
C PRO A 328 -15.80 7.85 11.01
N THR A 329 -16.81 7.14 10.52
CA THR A 329 -16.96 5.68 10.68
C THR A 329 -16.12 4.85 9.70
N ILE A 330 -15.41 5.50 8.76
CA ILE A 330 -14.67 4.86 7.67
C ILE A 330 -13.18 5.22 7.66
N GLY A 331 -12.36 4.28 7.17
CA GLY A 331 -10.94 4.43 6.80
C GLY A 331 -10.65 5.60 5.88
N SER A 332 -9.40 6.07 5.83
CA SER A 332 -8.94 6.97 4.75
C SER A 332 -9.10 6.33 3.37
N GLY A 333 -9.04 5.01 3.33
CA GLY A 333 -9.36 4.21 2.16
C GLY A 333 -10.85 4.09 1.81
N GLY A 334 -11.77 4.67 2.59
CA GLY A 334 -13.20 4.63 2.27
C GLY A 334 -13.97 3.38 2.74
N TYR A 335 -13.33 2.42 3.42
CA TYR A 335 -14.02 1.25 4.00
C TYR A 335 -14.10 1.31 5.52
N ALA A 336 -15.19 0.79 6.08
CA ALA A 336 -15.32 0.51 7.50
C ALA A 336 -14.45 -0.70 7.91
N PRO A 337 -14.10 -0.83 9.21
CA PRO A 337 -13.36 -2.00 9.71
C PRO A 337 -14.01 -3.36 9.40
N SER A 338 -15.32 -3.41 9.14
CA SER A 338 -16.04 -4.63 8.75
C SER A 338 -15.47 -5.30 7.50
N MET A 339 -15.01 -4.53 6.51
CA MET A 339 -14.40 -5.08 5.29
C MET A 339 -13.12 -5.88 5.62
N LEU A 340 -12.35 -5.45 6.63
CA LEU A 340 -11.17 -6.20 7.09
C LEU A 340 -11.57 -7.56 7.69
N GLY A 341 -12.73 -7.64 8.35
CA GLY A 341 -13.31 -8.87 8.86
C GLY A 341 -13.75 -9.82 7.74
N ASP A 342 -14.35 -9.29 6.67
CA ASP A 342 -14.72 -10.08 5.48
C ASP A 342 -13.46 -10.65 4.81
N LEU A 343 -12.42 -9.82 4.62
CA LEU A 343 -11.16 -10.25 4.02
C LEU A 343 -10.45 -11.33 4.87
N LEU A 344 -10.51 -11.20 6.20
CA LEU A 344 -10.00 -12.22 7.13
C LEU A 344 -10.77 -13.54 6.98
N THR A 345 -12.08 -13.48 6.83
CA THR A 345 -12.95 -14.65 6.64
C THR A 345 -12.64 -15.35 5.32
N LEU A 346 -12.51 -14.60 4.23
CA LEU A 346 -12.11 -15.13 2.93
C LEU A 346 -10.72 -15.80 2.99
N THR A 347 -9.74 -15.17 3.63
CA THR A 347 -8.39 -15.74 3.80
C THR A 347 -8.43 -17.08 4.55
N ARG A 348 -9.24 -17.18 5.62
CA ARG A 348 -9.43 -18.42 6.39
C ARG A 348 -10.10 -19.50 5.54
N ALA A 349 -11.14 -19.15 4.78
CA ALA A 349 -11.85 -20.10 3.93
C ALA A 349 -10.92 -20.72 2.87
N VAL A 350 -10.05 -19.92 2.25
CA VAL A 350 -9.05 -20.42 1.29
C VAL A 350 -8.04 -21.35 1.97
N ARG A 351 -7.50 -20.96 3.13
CA ARG A 351 -6.59 -21.84 3.89
C ARG A 351 -7.26 -23.17 4.25
N SER A 352 -8.53 -23.16 4.64
CA SER A 352 -9.28 -24.39 4.94
C SER A 352 -9.39 -25.34 3.74
N ARG A 353 -9.55 -24.81 2.51
CA ARG A 353 -9.53 -25.63 1.29
C ARG A 353 -8.18 -26.34 1.10
N LEU A 354 -7.07 -25.63 1.35
CA LEU A 354 -5.72 -26.20 1.27
C LEU A 354 -5.48 -27.28 2.32
N ARG A 355 -5.95 -27.07 3.57
CA ARG A 355 -5.79 -28.07 4.64
C ARG A 355 -6.63 -29.32 4.40
N ALA A 356 -7.86 -29.16 3.90
CA ALA A 356 -8.65 -30.31 3.47
C ALA A 356 -7.92 -31.14 2.40
N ALA A 357 -7.30 -30.45 1.43
CA ALA A 357 -6.47 -31.10 0.43
C ALA A 357 -5.16 -31.70 0.97
N LEU A 358 -4.70 -31.35 2.18
CA LEU A 358 -3.56 -32.02 2.85
C LEU A 358 -3.99 -33.28 3.61
N ASP A 359 -5.17 -33.23 4.22
CA ASP A 359 -5.68 -34.30 5.10
C ASP A 359 -6.30 -35.47 4.31
N GLU A 360 -6.65 -35.27 3.04
CA GLU A 360 -7.10 -36.35 2.15
C GLU A 360 -5.95 -37.34 1.84
N PRO A 361 -6.16 -38.66 1.90
CA PRO A 361 -5.11 -39.67 1.66
C PRO A 361 -4.63 -39.74 0.20
#